data_AF-A0A804PNM1-F1
#
_entry.id   AF-A0A804PNM1-F1
#
_cell.length_a   1.000
_cell.length_b   1.000
_cell.length_c   1.000
_cell.angle_alpha   90.00
_cell.angle_beta   90.00
_cell.angle_gamma   90.00
#
_symmetry.space_group_name_H-M   'P 1'
#
loop_
_entity.id
_entity.type
_entity.pdbx_description
1 polymer ?
#
loop_
_entity_poly.entity_id
_entity_poly.type
_entity_poly.pdbx_seq_one_letter_code
_entity_poly.pdbx_strand_id
1 'polypeptide(L)'
;MISRYAILRKSCMRSKRFFWTCESDRKLLMAYIRVRAVLGARYYRVPWKSLSDLPAPPHTCLRRMALLLKTNGKIRGAVMCLCNLLGERYVRYLEKERSLKRRRLFPQISNRSQENSLDSDCEQFNWDDFEVPEIKSALNEVLELIQTEKIDQAKRIGPVNQKTLTMIMMS
;
A
#
# COMPACT_ATOMS: atom_id res chain seq x y z
N MET A 1 28.20 11.99 -37.91
CA MET A 1 28.43 12.52 -36.54
C MET A 1 27.08 12.82 -35.89
N ILE A 2 26.68 12.10 -34.84
CA ILE A 2 25.49 12.49 -34.07
C ILE A 2 25.84 13.75 -33.28
N SER A 3 25.09 14.84 -33.52
CA SER A 3 25.33 16.14 -32.88
C SER A 3 25.28 16.05 -31.36
N ARG A 4 26.21 16.74 -30.67
CA ARG A 4 26.21 16.88 -29.20
C ARG A 4 24.85 17.35 -28.66
N TYR A 5 24.12 18.15 -29.44
CA TYR A 5 22.76 18.59 -29.10
C TYR A 5 21.74 17.45 -29.02
N ALA A 6 21.84 16.44 -29.90
CA ALA A 6 20.94 15.28 -29.87
C ALA A 6 21.19 14.43 -28.62
N ILE A 7 22.45 14.28 -28.21
CA ILE A 7 22.83 13.54 -26.99
C ILE A 7 22.37 14.30 -25.74
N LEU A 8 22.53 15.63 -25.71
CA LEU A 8 22.08 16.50 -24.62
C LEU A 8 20.55 16.57 -24.50
N ARG A 9 19.79 16.63 -25.61
CA ARG A 9 18.31 16.50 -25.53
C ARG A 9 17.91 15.13 -24.98
N LYS A 10 18.58 14.06 -25.41
CA LYS A 10 18.28 12.70 -24.93
C LYS A 10 18.65 12.50 -23.45
N SER A 11 19.65 13.22 -22.93
CA SER A 11 20.02 13.16 -21.51
C SER A 11 19.17 14.09 -20.62
N CYS A 12 18.73 15.26 -21.12
CA CYS A 12 17.84 16.17 -20.40
C CYS A 12 16.41 15.60 -20.30
N MET A 13 15.97 14.82 -21.29
CA MET A 13 14.71 14.07 -21.21
C MET A 13 14.80 12.77 -20.39
N ARG A 14 15.92 12.50 -19.70
CA ARG A 14 15.92 11.48 -18.63
C ARG A 14 15.00 12.01 -17.53
N SER A 15 13.72 11.61 -17.64
CA SER A 15 12.67 11.87 -16.67
C SER A 15 13.27 11.88 -15.27
N LYS A 16 13.13 13.02 -14.57
CA LYS A 16 13.57 13.17 -13.19
C LYS A 16 13.07 11.95 -12.44
N ARG A 17 14.00 11.15 -11.90
CA ARG A 17 13.64 9.91 -11.17
C ARG A 17 12.64 10.28 -10.08
N PHE A 18 11.58 9.51 -9.97
CA PHE A 18 10.61 9.71 -8.90
C PHE A 18 11.32 9.63 -7.54
N PHE A 19 11.12 10.62 -6.69
CA PHE A 19 11.72 10.68 -5.38
C PHE A 19 10.74 10.13 -4.34
N TRP A 20 11.17 9.10 -3.62
CA TRP A 20 10.35 8.44 -2.61
C TRP A 20 10.44 9.19 -1.29
N THR A 21 9.31 9.79 -0.90
CA THR A 21 9.04 10.37 0.42
C THR A 21 8.25 9.38 1.29
N CYS A 22 8.25 9.60 2.61
CA CYS A 22 7.43 8.81 3.55
C CYS A 22 5.94 8.79 3.13
N GLU A 23 5.41 9.94 2.70
CA GLU A 23 4.03 10.04 2.22
C GLU A 23 3.77 9.23 0.94
N SER A 24 4.72 9.24 0.00
CA SER A 24 4.60 8.42 -1.21
C SER A 24 4.71 6.92 -0.91
N ASP A 25 5.56 6.52 0.04
CA ASP A 25 5.63 5.13 0.50
C ASP A 25 4.33 4.73 1.22
N ARG A 26 3.74 5.61 2.03
CA ARG A 26 2.44 5.39 2.68
C ARG A 26 1.35 5.10 1.66
N LYS A 27 1.19 5.95 0.64
CA LYS A 27 0.22 5.74 -0.45
C LYS A 27 0.47 4.45 -1.22
N LEU A 28 1.74 4.16 -1.53
CA LEU A 28 2.13 2.92 -2.22
C LEU A 28 1.73 1.68 -1.40
N LEU A 29 2.04 1.68 -0.11
CA LEU A 29 1.72 0.60 0.81
C LEU A 29 0.20 0.40 0.89
N MET A 30 -0.57 1.47 1.10
CA MET A 30 -2.04 1.38 1.17
C MET A 30 -2.63 0.74 -0.10
N ALA A 31 -2.21 1.20 -1.28
CA ALA A 31 -2.66 0.63 -2.55
C ALA A 31 -2.26 -0.86 -2.69
N TYR A 32 -1.03 -1.20 -2.33
CA TYR A 32 -0.55 -2.59 -2.37
C TYR A 32 -1.34 -3.50 -1.41
N ILE A 33 -1.53 -3.07 -0.17
CA ILE A 33 -2.17 -3.84 0.90
C ILE A 33 -3.64 -4.09 0.57
N ARG A 34 -4.39 -3.07 0.11
CA ARG A 34 -5.79 -3.22 -0.34
C ARG A 34 -5.93 -4.34 -1.36
N VAL A 35 -5.08 -4.32 -2.38
CA VAL A 35 -5.11 -5.31 -3.46
C VAL A 35 -4.76 -6.70 -2.94
N ARG A 36 -3.74 -6.82 -2.08
CA ARG A 36 -3.35 -8.11 -1.50
C ARG A 36 -4.42 -8.67 -0.55
N ALA A 37 -5.13 -7.83 0.19
CA ALA A 37 -6.24 -8.23 1.05
C ALA A 37 -7.39 -8.86 0.24
N VAL A 38 -7.75 -8.25 -0.90
CA VAL A 38 -8.81 -8.77 -1.80
C VAL A 38 -8.38 -10.04 -2.51
N LEU A 39 -7.15 -10.06 -3.04
CA LEU A 39 -6.60 -11.20 -3.77
C LEU A 39 -6.35 -12.41 -2.87
N GLY A 40 -6.03 -12.20 -1.60
CA GLY A 40 -5.71 -13.26 -0.64
C GLY A 40 -4.36 -13.93 -0.88
N ALA A 41 -4.08 -14.99 -0.11
CA ALA A 41 -2.76 -15.63 -0.07
C ALA A 41 -2.37 -16.36 -1.37
N ARG A 42 -3.36 -16.79 -2.17
CA ARG A 42 -3.12 -17.57 -3.40
C ARG A 42 -2.59 -16.73 -4.57
N TYR A 43 -2.75 -15.41 -4.50
CA TYR A 43 -2.41 -14.51 -5.59
C TYR A 43 -1.32 -13.53 -5.15
N TYR A 44 -0.14 -13.68 -5.74
CA TYR A 44 1.04 -12.86 -5.42
C TYR A 44 1.24 -11.68 -6.38
N ARG A 45 0.60 -11.71 -7.57
CA ARG A 45 0.77 -10.69 -8.60
C ARG A 45 -0.23 -9.56 -8.39
N VAL A 46 0.29 -8.36 -8.16
CA VAL A 46 -0.50 -7.13 -8.13
C VAL A 46 -0.61 -6.56 -9.55
N PRO A 47 -1.83 -6.32 -10.07
CA PRO A 47 -2.04 -5.74 -11.40
C PRO A 47 -1.78 -4.23 -11.40
N TRP A 48 -0.51 -3.83 -11.24
CA TRP A 48 -0.08 -2.42 -11.06
C TRP A 48 -0.63 -1.44 -12.11
N LYS A 49 -0.85 -1.90 -13.35
CA LYS A 49 -1.39 -1.05 -14.44
C LYS A 49 -2.87 -0.69 -14.26
N SER A 50 -3.61 -1.48 -13.50
CA SER A 50 -5.05 -1.34 -13.28
C SER A 50 -5.37 -0.58 -12.00
N LEU A 51 -4.37 -0.25 -11.18
CA LEU A 51 -4.58 0.48 -9.93
C LEU A 51 -4.69 1.97 -10.20
N SER A 52 -5.73 2.60 -9.64
CA SER A 52 -5.82 4.05 -9.54
C SER A 52 -4.96 4.57 -8.38
N ASP A 53 -4.73 5.89 -8.37
CA ASP A 53 -4.20 6.62 -7.21
C ASP A 53 -2.80 6.19 -6.71
N LEU A 54 -1.99 5.62 -7.63
CA LEU A 54 -0.60 5.32 -7.34
C LEU A 54 0.22 6.61 -7.20
N PRO A 55 1.17 6.68 -6.24
CA PRO A 55 2.00 7.87 -6.03
C PRO A 55 2.97 8.14 -7.20
N ALA A 56 3.28 7.12 -8.00
CA ALA A 56 4.19 7.17 -9.13
C ALA A 56 3.65 6.27 -10.27
N PRO A 57 4.24 6.33 -11.48
CA PRO A 57 3.84 5.44 -12.57
C PRO A 57 3.88 3.96 -12.16
N PRO A 58 2.98 3.09 -12.67
CA PRO A 58 2.85 1.69 -12.25
C PRO A 58 4.16 0.90 -12.18
N HIS A 59 5.05 1.06 -13.16
CA HIS A 59 6.33 0.37 -13.19
C HIS A 59 7.28 0.84 -12.08
N THR A 60 7.24 2.13 -11.73
CA THR A 60 8.04 2.72 -10.65
C THR A 60 7.57 2.21 -9.30
N CYS A 61 6.26 2.15 -9.08
CA CYS A 61 5.63 1.56 -7.90
C CYS A 61 5.96 0.07 -7.73
N LEU A 62 5.84 -0.72 -8.81
CA LEU A 62 6.24 -2.13 -8.82
C LEU A 62 7.69 -2.30 -8.38
N ARG A 63 8.61 -1.53 -8.98
CA ARG A 63 10.04 -1.60 -8.65
C ARG A 63 10.31 -1.24 -7.19
N ARG A 64 9.67 -0.20 -6.67
CA ARG A 64 9.81 0.21 -5.27
C ARG A 64 9.32 -0.88 -4.33
N MET A 65 8.13 -1.42 -4.56
CA MET A 65 7.59 -2.46 -3.69
C MET A 65 8.44 -3.73 -3.73
N ALA A 66 8.92 -4.14 -4.92
CA ALA A 66 9.83 -5.26 -5.05
C ALA A 66 11.16 -5.06 -4.30
N LEU A 67 11.70 -3.83 -4.32
CA LEU A 67 12.90 -3.47 -3.56
C LEU A 67 12.64 -3.58 -2.05
N LEU A 68 11.57 -2.95 -1.55
CA LEU A 68 11.22 -2.96 -0.12
C LEU A 68 11.09 -4.39 0.43
N LEU A 69 10.42 -5.28 -0.31
CA LEU A 69 10.20 -6.67 0.09
C LEU A 69 11.46 -7.55 -0.03
N LYS A 70 12.43 -7.17 -0.86
CA LYS A 70 13.66 -7.92 -1.07
C LYS A 70 14.75 -7.53 -0.08
N THR A 71 14.88 -6.24 0.23
CA THR A 71 16.04 -5.70 0.94
C THR A 71 16.06 -6.07 2.42
N ASN A 72 14.92 -5.99 3.12
CA ASN A 72 14.87 -6.21 4.57
C ASN A 72 13.76 -7.19 4.93
N GLY A 73 14.14 -8.31 5.56
CA GLY A 73 13.21 -9.35 5.99
C GLY A 73 12.17 -8.86 7.00
N LYS A 74 12.51 -7.88 7.85
CA LYS A 74 11.58 -7.26 8.81
C LYS A 74 10.50 -6.45 8.09
N ILE A 75 10.88 -5.64 7.09
CA ILE A 75 9.92 -4.90 6.25
C ILE A 75 8.97 -5.88 5.57
N ARG A 76 9.50 -6.95 4.96
CA ARG A 76 8.68 -7.98 4.31
C ARG A 76 7.71 -8.63 5.30
N GLY A 77 8.18 -9.00 6.50
CA GLY A 77 7.36 -9.60 7.55
C GLY A 77 6.22 -8.68 7.98
N ALA A 78 6.53 -7.42 8.29
CA ALA A 78 5.56 -6.42 8.72
C ALA A 78 4.53 -6.11 7.63
N VAL A 79 4.94 -5.98 6.37
CA VAL A 79 4.01 -5.81 5.24
C VAL A 79 3.06 -7.00 5.10
N MET A 80 3.57 -8.23 5.24
CA MET A 80 2.71 -9.42 5.15
C MET A 80 1.74 -9.54 6.33
N CYS A 81 2.19 -9.20 7.54
CA CYS A 81 1.32 -9.11 8.70
C CYS A 81 0.18 -8.11 8.47
N LEU A 82 0.50 -6.92 7.95
CA LEU A 82 -0.50 -5.90 7.62
C LEU A 82 -1.44 -6.33 6.49
N CYS A 83 -0.96 -7.05 5.47
CA CYS A 83 -1.83 -7.67 4.46
C CYS A 83 -2.83 -8.65 5.09
N ASN A 84 -2.39 -9.44 6.07
CA ASN A 84 -3.25 -10.41 6.75
C ASN A 84 -4.30 -9.71 7.63
N LEU A 85 -3.90 -8.68 8.40
CA LEU A 85 -4.82 -7.90 9.23
C LEU A 85 -5.94 -7.27 8.38
N LEU A 86 -5.60 -6.66 7.25
CA LEU A 86 -6.60 -6.09 6.35
C LEU A 86 -7.41 -7.19 5.63
N GLY A 87 -6.78 -8.32 5.32
CA GLY A 87 -7.44 -9.50 4.76
C GLY A 87 -8.52 -10.08 5.69
N GLU A 88 -8.26 -10.16 7.00
CA GLU A 88 -9.25 -10.59 7.99
C GLU A 88 -10.45 -9.64 8.04
N ARG A 89 -10.20 -8.33 7.99
CA ARG A 89 -11.27 -7.33 7.88
C ARG A 89 -12.08 -7.53 6.60
N TYR A 90 -11.42 -7.79 5.48
CA TYR A 90 -12.10 -8.08 4.21
C TYR A 90 -12.96 -9.36 4.27
N VAL A 91 -12.51 -10.41 4.95
CA VAL A 91 -13.31 -11.63 5.15
C VAL A 91 -14.58 -11.33 5.95
N ARG A 92 -14.47 -10.59 7.07
CA ARG A 92 -15.63 -10.19 7.88
C ARG A 92 -16.62 -9.34 7.09
N TYR A 93 -16.11 -8.44 6.24
CA TYR A 93 -16.93 -7.67 5.30
C TYR A 93 -17.73 -8.58 4.36
N LEU A 94 -17.07 -9.57 3.74
CA LEU A 94 -17.75 -10.51 2.84
C LEU A 94 -18.80 -11.35 3.57
N GLU A 95 -18.57 -11.72 4.83
CA GLU A 95 -19.53 -12.43 5.66
C GLU A 95 -20.77 -11.58 5.97
N LYS A 96 -20.57 -10.30 6.33
CA LYS A 96 -21.66 -9.33 6.54
C LYS A 96 -22.45 -9.09 5.24
N GLU A 97 -21.77 -8.91 4.12
CA GLU A 97 -22.42 -8.77 2.81
C GLU A 97 -23.26 -9.99 2.43
N ARG A 98 -22.74 -11.20 2.69
CA ARG A 98 -23.47 -12.46 2.44
C ARG A 98 -24.66 -12.63 3.37
N SER A 99 -24.56 -12.24 4.63
CA SER A 99 -25.68 -12.33 5.58
C SER A 99 -26.79 -11.35 5.23
N LEU A 100 -26.45 -10.11 4.86
CA LEU A 100 -27.40 -9.10 4.38
C LEU A 100 -28.11 -9.55 3.10
N LYS A 101 -27.38 -10.10 2.12
CA LYS A 101 -27.98 -10.66 0.90
C LYS A 101 -28.94 -11.81 1.20
N ARG A 102 -28.60 -12.72 2.11
CA ARG A 102 -29.50 -13.81 2.52
C ARG A 102 -30.77 -13.30 3.19
N ARG A 103 -30.67 -12.31 4.09
CA ARG A 103 -31.84 -11.68 4.73
C ARG A 103 -32.75 -10.99 3.72
N ARG A 104 -32.20 -10.33 2.70
CA ARG A 104 -32.97 -9.70 1.61
C ARG A 104 -33.66 -10.72 0.68
N LEU A 105 -33.01 -11.84 0.40
CA LEU A 105 -33.58 -12.89 -0.48
C LEU A 105 -34.63 -13.75 0.21
N PHE A 106 -34.57 -13.92 1.54
CA PHE A 106 -35.52 -14.71 2.32
C PHE A 106 -36.16 -13.89 3.46
N PRO A 107 -37.04 -12.91 3.16
CA PRO A 107 -37.72 -12.15 4.23
C PRO A 107 -38.71 -12.97 5.08
N GLN A 108 -39.16 -14.14 4.57
CA GLN A 108 -40.48 -14.71 4.89
C GLN A 108 -40.50 -15.92 5.86
N ILE A 109 -39.48 -16.17 6.69
CA ILE A 109 -39.59 -17.24 7.74
C ILE A 109 -39.31 -16.73 9.17
N SER A 110 -38.86 -15.50 9.36
CA SER A 110 -38.73 -14.93 10.71
C SER A 110 -40.01 -14.19 11.10
N ASN A 111 -40.85 -14.88 11.86
CA ASN A 111 -42.04 -14.34 12.52
C ASN A 111 -41.77 -12.98 13.20
N ARG A 112 -42.49 -11.95 12.73
CA ARG A 112 -43.14 -10.88 13.49
C ARG A 112 -42.62 -10.64 14.91
N SER A 113 -41.63 -9.77 15.08
CA SER A 113 -41.42 -8.87 16.24
C SER A 113 -40.03 -8.23 16.25
N GLN A 114 -39.63 -7.56 15.16
CA GLN A 114 -38.57 -6.54 15.26
C GLN A 114 -38.73 -5.51 14.13
N GLU A 115 -39.85 -4.81 14.17
CA GLU A 115 -39.97 -3.50 13.56
C GLU A 115 -38.97 -2.58 14.29
N ASN A 116 -38.09 -1.90 13.54
CA ASN A 116 -37.17 -0.81 13.95
C ASN A 116 -35.66 -1.07 14.11
N SER A 117 -35.05 -2.19 13.66
CA SER A 117 -33.57 -2.29 13.63
C SER A 117 -32.93 -2.39 12.24
N LEU A 118 -33.73 -2.42 11.16
CA LEU A 118 -33.23 -2.67 9.80
C LEU A 118 -32.32 -1.54 9.25
N ASP A 119 -32.46 -0.31 9.74
CA ASP A 119 -31.77 0.84 9.16
C ASP A 119 -30.43 1.16 9.84
N SER A 120 -30.29 0.89 11.14
CA SER A 120 -29.13 1.35 11.92
C SER A 120 -27.90 0.44 11.79
N ASP A 121 -28.04 -0.82 11.39
CA ASP A 121 -26.91 -1.76 11.25
C ASP A 121 -26.35 -1.81 9.81
N CYS A 122 -26.92 -0.99 8.92
CA CYS A 122 -26.49 -0.80 7.53
C CYS A 122 -25.26 0.09 7.38
N GLU A 123 -24.63 0.54 8.48
CA GLU A 123 -23.31 1.18 8.43
C GLU A 123 -22.38 0.33 7.58
N GLN A 124 -22.01 0.91 6.43
CA GLN A 124 -21.16 0.29 5.42
C GLN A 124 -19.84 -0.02 6.10
N PHE A 125 -19.63 -1.30 6.44
CA PHE A 125 -18.42 -1.71 7.13
C PHE A 125 -17.23 -1.47 6.20
N ASN A 126 -16.52 -0.36 6.44
CA ASN A 126 -15.37 0.06 5.67
C ASN A 126 -14.18 -0.85 6.02
N TRP A 127 -14.03 -1.92 5.24
CA TRP A 127 -13.02 -2.92 5.50
C TRP A 127 -11.61 -2.40 5.22
N ASP A 128 -11.46 -1.46 4.28
CA ASP A 128 -10.19 -0.87 3.86
C ASP A 128 -9.88 0.48 4.51
N ASP A 129 -10.45 0.72 5.69
CA ASP A 129 -10.11 1.86 6.54
C ASP A 129 -8.75 1.68 7.22
N PHE A 130 -7.80 2.56 6.87
CA PHE A 130 -6.45 2.59 7.45
C PHE A 130 -6.35 3.47 8.69
N GLU A 131 -7.42 4.14 9.12
CA GLU A 131 -7.46 4.93 10.35
C GLU A 131 -7.86 4.10 11.58
N VAL A 132 -8.35 2.88 11.36
CA VAL A 132 -8.54 1.87 12.40
C VAL A 132 -7.25 1.67 13.20
N PRO A 133 -7.26 1.78 14.55
CA PRO A 133 -6.04 1.84 15.37
C PRO A 133 -5.04 0.71 15.08
N GLU A 134 -5.50 -0.53 14.94
CA GLU A 134 -4.64 -1.68 14.70
C GLU A 134 -3.96 -1.62 13.33
N ILE A 135 -4.71 -1.21 12.29
CA ILE A 135 -4.20 -1.07 10.92
C ILE A 135 -3.25 0.12 10.81
N LYS A 136 -3.62 1.25 11.43
CA LYS A 136 -2.83 2.47 11.49
C LYS A 136 -1.48 2.25 12.17
N SER A 137 -1.49 1.56 13.31
CA SER A 137 -0.28 1.21 14.06
C SER A 137 0.65 0.34 13.23
N ALA A 138 0.12 -0.75 12.63
CA ALA A 138 0.92 -1.65 11.79
C ALA A 138 1.46 -0.96 10.52
N LEU A 139 0.71 -0.03 9.91
CA LEU A 139 1.20 0.76 8.78
C LEU A 139 2.36 1.69 9.20
N ASN A 140 2.23 2.35 10.34
CA ASN A 140 3.28 3.23 10.86
C ASN A 140 4.55 2.45 11.19
N GLU A 141 4.44 1.25 11.77
CA GLU A 141 5.58 0.36 12.03
C GLU A 141 6.34 0.02 10.72
N VAL A 142 5.62 -0.29 9.64
CA VAL A 142 6.25 -0.54 8.33
C VAL A 142 7.00 0.71 7.83
N LEU A 143 6.42 1.90 7.98
CA LEU A 143 7.05 3.16 7.56
C LEU A 143 8.32 3.46 8.37
N GLU A 144 8.30 3.22 9.69
CA GLU A 144 9.47 3.36 10.57
C GLU A 144 10.59 2.40 10.18
N LEU A 145 10.25 1.14 9.85
CA LEU A 145 11.22 0.16 9.35
C LEU A 145 11.83 0.61 8.02
N ILE A 146 11.04 1.17 7.10
CA ILE A 146 11.53 1.73 5.82
C ILE A 146 12.49 2.89 6.07
N GLN A 147 12.16 3.79 7.00
CA GLN A 147 12.99 4.94 7.33
C GLN A 147 14.31 4.52 7.98
N THR A 148 14.25 3.58 8.93
CA THR A 148 15.43 3.02 9.61
C THR A 148 16.37 2.35 8.59
N GLU A 149 15.82 1.56 7.68
CA GLU A 149 16.58 0.92 6.60
C GLU A 149 17.25 1.95 5.68
N LYS A 150 16.57 3.05 5.34
CA LYS A 150 17.15 4.14 4.53
C LYS A 150 18.35 4.78 5.23
N ILE A 151 18.27 5.00 6.55
CA ILE A 151 19.36 5.55 7.35
C ILE A 151 20.53 4.55 7.43
N ASP A 152 20.26 3.27 7.64
CA ASP A 152 21.29 2.24 7.74
C ASP A 152 22.03 2.04 6.41
N GLN A 153 21.33 2.12 5.28
CA GLN A 153 21.96 2.14 3.96
C GLN A 153 22.87 3.36 3.77
N ALA A 154 22.43 4.54 4.22
CA ALA A 154 23.24 5.76 4.15
C ALA A 154 24.52 5.65 5.00
N LYS A 155 24.47 4.97 6.16
CA LYS A 155 25.64 4.73 7.01
C LYS A 155 26.64 3.75 6.39
N ARG A 156 26.17 2.73 5.66
CA ARG A 156 27.04 1.74 4.98
C ARG A 156 27.82 2.35 3.82
N ILE A 157 27.26 3.36 3.16
CA ILE A 157 27.95 4.13 2.12
C ILE A 157 28.79 5.17 2.86
N GLY A 158 30.00 4.80 3.29
CA GLY A 158 30.89 5.64 4.10
C GLY A 158 31.16 7.05 3.53
N PRO A 159 31.80 7.94 4.30
CA PRO A 159 31.81 9.39 4.08
C PRO A 159 32.51 9.93 2.82
N VAL A 160 32.93 9.10 1.86
CA VAL A 160 33.61 9.55 0.64
C VAL A 160 32.72 10.45 -0.24
N ASN A 161 31.40 10.49 -0.03
CA ASN A 161 30.49 11.35 -0.82
C ASN A 161 29.60 12.29 0.02
N GLN A 162 30.12 12.88 1.11
CA GLN A 162 29.39 13.90 1.89
C GLN A 162 28.87 15.09 1.05
N LYS A 163 29.50 15.42 -0.09
CA LYS A 163 29.01 16.46 -1.02
C LYS A 163 27.72 16.10 -1.75
N THR A 164 27.37 14.82 -1.86
CA THR A 164 26.10 14.38 -2.48
C THR A 164 24.98 14.24 -1.45
N LEU A 165 25.32 13.98 -0.17
CA LEU A 165 24.36 13.68 0.88
C LEU A 165 23.58 14.91 1.38
N THR A 166 24.19 16.09 1.45
CA THR A 166 23.50 17.33 1.85
C THR A 166 22.35 17.71 0.90
N MET A 167 22.44 17.38 -0.39
CA MET A 167 21.32 17.57 -1.32
C MET A 167 20.16 16.60 -1.11
N ILE A 168 20.40 15.39 -0.59
CA ILE A 168 19.37 14.35 -0.47
C ILE A 168 18.55 14.50 0.82
N MET A 169 19.12 15.11 1.87
CA MET A 169 18.42 15.33 3.13
C MET A 169 17.63 16.64 3.19
N MET A 170 17.95 17.62 2.34
CA MET A 170 17.26 18.92 2.29
C MET A 170 16.13 19.00 1.24
N SER A 171 15.78 17.89 0.57
CA SER A 171 14.70 17.81 -0.43
C SER A 171 13.70 16.72 -0.08
#